data_AF-A0A8T4JD74-F1
#
_entry.id   AF-A0A8T4JD74-F1
#
_cell.length_a   1.000
_cell.length_b   1.000
_cell.length_c   1.000
_cell.angle_alpha   90.00
_cell.angle_beta   90.00
_cell.angle_gamma   90.00
#
_symmetry.space_group_name_H-M   'P 1'
#
loop_
_entity.id
_entity.type
_entity.pdbx_description
1 polymer ?
#
loop_
_entity_poly.entity_id
_entity_poly.type
_entity_poly.pdbx_seq_one_letter_code
_entity_poly.pdbx_strand_id
1 'polypeptide(L)' 'MVSQVEIKNMALFCDFENVALGVKDSKYAKFDIQKVLERLLLKGSIVVKKAYCDWERYKEFKKVMHEAAFELIE' A
#
# COMPACT_ATOMS: atom_id res chain seq x y z
N MET A 1 9.40 -35.16 10.11
CA MET A 1 8.20 -34.52 9.54
C MET A 1 8.58 -33.10 9.18
N VAL A 2 8.49 -32.72 7.91
CA VAL A 2 8.75 -31.34 7.48
C VAL A 2 7.56 -30.50 7.95
N SER A 3 7.78 -29.54 8.84
CA SER A 3 6.76 -28.57 9.19
C SER A 3 6.38 -27.81 7.92
N GLN A 4 5.13 -27.95 7.49
CA GLN A 4 4.58 -27.17 6.40
C GLN A 4 4.74 -25.69 6.77
N VAL A 5 5.53 -24.94 6.02
CA VAL A 5 5.66 -23.49 6.24
C VAL A 5 4.29 -22.90 5.92
N GLU A 6 3.55 -22.52 6.96
CA GLU A 6 2.25 -21.88 6.81
C GLU A 6 2.46 -20.48 6.23
N ILE A 7 2.28 -20.35 4.92
CA ILE A 7 2.30 -19.04 4.25
C ILE A 7 1.00 -18.34 4.62
N LYS A 8 1.09 -17.34 5.50
CA LYS A 8 -0.04 -16.48 5.82
C LYS A 8 -0.34 -15.58 4.64
N ASN A 9 -1.51 -15.76 4.02
CA ASN A 9 -1.98 -14.88 2.97
C ASN A 9 -2.66 -13.64 3.59
N MET A 10 -2.43 -12.48 2.98
CA MET A 10 -2.98 -11.19 3.41
C MET A 10 -3.61 -10.47 2.22
N ALA A 11 -4.68 -9.73 2.52
CA ALA A 11 -5.26 -8.76 1.61
C ALA A 11 -5.03 -7.35 2.16
N LEU A 12 -4.54 -6.45 1.32
CA LEU A 12 -4.26 -5.06 1.68
C LEU A 12 -5.28 -4.14 1.01
N PHE A 13 -6.04 -3.44 1.85
CA PHE A 13 -6.96 -2.38 1.46
C PHE A 13 -6.45 -1.08 2.05
N CYS A 14 -6.03 -0.16 1.18
CA CYS A 14 -5.41 1.09 1.56
C CYS A 14 -6.38 2.24 1.29
N ASP A 15 -6.89 2.86 2.35
CA ASP A 15 -7.50 4.19 2.27
C ASP A 15 -6.38 5.21 2.09
N PHE A 16 -6.08 5.54 0.84
CA PHE A 16 -4.93 6.39 0.50
C PHE A 16 -5.25 7.87 0.65
N GLU A 17 -6.51 8.27 0.53
CA GLU A 17 -6.96 9.66 0.74
C GLU A 17 -6.54 10.16 2.13
N ASN A 18 -6.81 9.37 3.18
CA ASN A 18 -6.44 9.73 4.56
C ASN A 18 -4.92 9.80 4.76
N VAL A 19 -4.16 8.92 4.12
CA VAL A 19 -2.69 8.96 4.14
C VAL A 19 -2.18 10.23 3.44
N ALA A 20 -2.72 10.54 2.28
CA ALA A 20 -2.28 11.67 1.46
C ALA A 20 -2.61 13.02 2.11
N LEU A 21 -3.79 13.15 2.73
CA LEU A 21 -4.16 14.30 3.55
C LEU A 21 -3.17 14.49 4.71
N GLY A 22 -2.91 13.45 5.48
CA GLY A 22 -1.98 13.51 6.62
C GLY A 22 -0.55 13.87 6.20
N VAL A 23 -0.07 13.38 5.06
CA VAL A 23 1.28 13.68 4.55
C VAL A 23 1.38 15.14 4.12
N LYS A 24 0.35 15.71 3.48
CA LYS A 24 0.33 17.12 3.10
C LYS A 24 0.35 18.05 4.32
N ASP A 25 -0.40 17.72 5.36
CA ASP A 25 -0.53 18.56 6.56
C ASP A 25 0.73 18.54 7.44
N SER A 26 1.49 17.45 7.41
CA SER A 26 2.50 17.17 8.43
C SER A 26 3.93 17.64 8.13
N LYS A 27 4.21 18.25 6.97
CA LYS A 27 5.57 18.65 6.51
C LYS A 27 6.63 17.52 6.59
N TYR A 28 6.21 16.26 6.76
CA TYR A 28 7.12 15.13 6.83
C TYR A 28 7.68 14.77 5.45
N ALA A 29 8.68 13.90 5.44
CA ALA A 29 9.18 13.29 4.21
C ALA A 29 8.04 12.64 3.42
N LYS A 30 8.16 12.66 2.09
CA LYS A 30 7.16 12.09 1.17
C LYS A 30 6.82 10.65 1.57
N PHE A 31 5.54 10.33 1.57
CA PHE A 31 5.08 8.96 1.83
C PHE A 31 5.71 7.97 0.85
N ASP A 32 6.19 6.85 1.39
CA ASP A 32 6.85 5.78 0.65
C ASP A 32 6.15 4.45 0.94
N ILE A 33 5.35 4.00 -0.03
CA ILE A 33 4.59 2.76 0.06
C ILE A 33 5.48 1.51 0.12
N GLN A 34 6.71 1.57 -0.41
CA GLN A 34 7.61 0.42 -0.44
C GLN A 34 7.99 -0.01 0.97
N LYS A 35 8.27 0.95 1.86
CA LYS A 35 8.57 0.68 3.28
C LYS A 35 7.42 -0.05 4.00
N VAL A 36 6.18 0.28 3.65
CA VAL A 36 5.00 -0.40 4.21
C VAL A 36 4.93 -1.84 3.68
N LEU A 37 5.10 -2.02 2.36
CA LEU A 37 5.08 -3.34 1.74
C LEU A 37 6.20 -4.25 2.25
N GLU A 38 7.44 -3.75 2.36
CA GLU A 38 8.57 -4.47 2.95
C GLU A 38 8.22 -5.00 4.35
N ARG A 39 7.63 -4.14 5.20
CA ARG A 39 7.26 -4.53 6.56
C ARG A 39 6.16 -5.57 6.60
N LEU A 40 5.18 -5.49 5.70
CA LEU A 40 4.08 -6.43 5.60
C LEU A 40 4.51 -7.77 5.02
N LEU A 41 5.40 -7.80 4.02
CA LEU A 41 5.89 -9.02 3.40
C LEU A 41 6.66 -9.93 4.39
N LEU A 42 7.24 -9.37 5.44
CA LEU A 42 7.82 -10.14 6.55
C LEU A 42 6.78 -10.95 7.35
N LYS A 43 5.49 -10.63 7.23
CA LYS A 43 4.39 -11.29 7.97
C LYS A 43 3.64 -12.32 7.14
N GLY A 44 3.80 -12.33 5.82
CA GLY A 44 3.03 -13.16 4.93
C GLY A 44 3.01 -12.67 3.48
N SER A 45 2.38 -13.46 2.62
CA SER A 45 2.21 -13.13 1.20
C SER A 45 0.99 -12.21 1.00
N ILE A 46 1.16 -11.10 0.29
CA ILE A 46 0.05 -10.21 -0.05
C ILE A 46 -0.54 -10.68 -1.39
N VAL A 47 -1.77 -11.18 -1.35
CA VAL A 47 -2.46 -11.73 -2.53
C VAL A 47 -3.45 -10.75 -3.16
N VAL A 48 -3.83 -9.70 -2.42
CA VAL A 48 -4.70 -8.61 -2.89
C VAL A 48 -4.12 -7.27 -2.46
N LYS A 49 -4.10 -6.29 -3.36
CA LYS A 49 -3.71 -4.90 -3.09
C LYS A 49 -4.70 -3.95 -3.77
N LYS A 50 -5.51 -3.25 -2.97
CA LYS A 50 -6.46 -2.25 -3.44
C LYS A 50 -6.21 -0.93 -2.72
N ALA A 51 -6.26 0.18 -3.44
CA ALA A 51 -6.10 1.52 -2.88
C ALA A 51 -7.26 2.42 -3.31
N TYR A 52 -7.87 3.10 -2.35
CA TYR A 52 -9.02 4.00 -2.55
C TYR A 52 -8.56 5.45 -2.39
N CYS A 53 -8.83 6.29 -3.39
CA CYS A 53 -8.46 7.71 -3.37
C CYS A 53 -9.15 8.48 -4.51
N ASP A 54 -9.36 9.79 -4.33
CA ASP A 54 -9.51 10.69 -5.47
C ASP A 54 -8.15 10.83 -6.18
N TRP A 55 -7.88 9.96 -7.14
CA TRP A 55 -6.59 9.92 -7.78
C TRP A 55 -6.34 11.12 -8.72
N GLU A 56 -7.39 11.83 -9.14
CA GLU A 56 -7.25 13.09 -9.86
C GLU A 56 -6.71 14.21 -8.97
N ARG A 57 -7.04 14.19 -7.67
CA ARG A 57 -6.48 15.11 -6.67
C ARG A 57 -5.04 14.78 -6.26
N TYR A 58 -4.62 13.52 -6.34
CA TYR A 58 -3.29 13.04 -5.93
C TYR A 58 -2.52 12.34 -7.05
N LYS A 59 -2.53 12.91 -8.26
CA LYS A 59 -1.86 12.36 -9.46
C LYS A 59 -0.39 12.00 -9.26
N GLU A 60 0.31 12.73 -8.41
CA GLU A 60 1.73 12.51 -8.11
C GLU A 60 2.01 11.13 -7.46
N PHE A 61 0.99 10.52 -6.85
CA PHE A 61 1.09 9.21 -6.21
C PHE A 61 0.56 8.06 -7.08
N LYS A 62 -0.24 8.33 -8.14
CA LYS A 62 -0.78 7.30 -9.06
C LYS A 62 0.30 6.36 -9.57
N LYS A 63 1.40 6.90 -10.10
CA LYS A 63 2.50 6.12 -10.69
C LYS A 63 3.12 5.17 -9.67
N VAL A 64 3.48 5.68 -8.50
CA VAL A 64 4.14 4.88 -7.45
C VAL A 64 3.22 3.77 -6.92
N MET A 65 1.92 4.06 -6.76
CA MET A 65 0.94 3.07 -6.33
C MET A 65 0.70 1.99 -7.39
N HIS A 66 0.65 2.36 -8.68
CA HIS A 66 0.59 1.40 -9.78
C HIS A 66 1.85 0.52 -9.87
N GLU A 67 3.05 1.11 -9.76
CA GLU A 67 4.31 0.36 -9.73
C GLU A 67 4.39 -0.61 -8.54
N ALA A 68 3.72 -0.28 -7.44
CA ALA A 68 3.56 -1.15 -6.27
C ALA A 68 2.47 -2.25 -6.45
N ALA A 69 1.89 -2.36 -7.65
CA ALA A 69 0.86 -3.31 -8.05
C ALA A 69 -0.46 -3.19 -7.25
N PHE A 70 -0.83 -1.97 -6.85
CA PHE A 70 -2.18 -1.71 -6.34
C PHE A 70 -3.16 -1.56 -7.49
N GLU A 71 -4.33 -2.17 -7.33
CA GLU A 71 -5.54 -1.76 -8.05
C GLU A 71 -6.02 -0.44 -7.47
N LEU A 72 -6.06 0.60 -8.31
CA LEU A 72 -6.49 1.93 -7.93
C LEU A 72 -8.01 2.03 -8.12
N ILE A 73 -8.71 2.36 -7.04
CA ILE A 73 -10.16 2.49 -6.96
C ILE A 73 -10.48 3.94 -6.63
N GLU A 74 -11.51 4.48 -7.28
CA GLU A 74 -12.01 5.85 -7.14
C GLU A 74 -13.07 5.96 -6.04
#